data_AF-A0A2N2LTL5-F1
#
_entry.id   AF-A0A2N2LTL5-F1
#
_cell.length_a   1.000
_cell.length_b   1.000
_cell.length_c   1.000
_cell.angle_alpha   90.00
_cell.angle_beta   90.00
_cell.angle_gamma   90.00
#
_symmetry.space_group_name_H-M   'P 1'
#
loop_
_entity.id
_entity.type
_entity.pdbx_description
1 polymer ?
#
loop_
_entity_poly.entity_id
_entity_poly.type
_entity_poly.pdbx_seq_one_letter_code
_entity_poly.pdbx_strand_id
1 'polypeptide(L)'
;MFKPRPMQAEILKYQNGKMGVAAVPGSGKTATLSALAAQLITQGTIYDDQEILIVTLVNSAVDNFSTRIASFVREAGLLENMGYRVRTLHGLAHDIVRERPDLAGLSEQFSILDENESSRMIEAAAAAYLREHPELAEQYIDPSIDLHNEPKTHKNWNESITSICANFISQAKDLQIEPAELREKIEKHHLSDPLLEMAVQVYFEYQRGLRYRGSVDFSDLVRLAHRVLSSDREFLERLRYRWPYILEDEAQDSSLVQERILRLLVGPDGNWVRVGDTNQAIYETFTTASPTFLRD
;
A
#
# COMPACT_ATOMS: atom_id res chain seq x y z
N MET A 1 -18.12 0.66 -28.50
CA MET A 1 -19.30 1.10 -27.72
C MET A 1 -19.58 0.16 -26.55
N PHE A 2 -19.17 0.54 -25.34
CA PHE A 2 -19.49 -0.15 -24.09
C PHE A 2 -21.00 -0.07 -23.82
N LYS A 3 -21.65 -1.22 -23.53
CA LYS A 3 -23.08 -1.28 -23.19
C LYS A 3 -23.22 -1.59 -21.69
N PRO A 4 -23.46 -0.59 -20.84
CA PRO A 4 -23.51 -0.79 -19.40
C PRO A 4 -24.74 -1.62 -18.99
N ARG A 5 -24.56 -2.50 -18.00
CA ARG A 5 -25.68 -3.09 -17.25
C ARG A 5 -26.37 -2.01 -16.40
N PRO A 6 -27.62 -2.20 -15.94
CA PRO A 6 -28.34 -1.17 -15.17
C PRO A 6 -27.55 -0.57 -14.00
N MET A 7 -26.90 -1.41 -13.19
CA MET A 7 -26.09 -0.93 -12.06
C MET A 7 -24.82 -0.18 -12.50
N GLN A 8 -24.22 -0.58 -13.62
CA GLN A 8 -23.08 0.15 -14.20
C GLN A 8 -23.54 1.51 -14.75
N ALA A 9 -24.75 1.58 -15.31
CA ALA A 9 -25.32 2.82 -15.81
C ALA A 9 -25.59 3.82 -14.67
N GLU A 10 -25.96 3.35 -13.47
CA GLU A 10 -26.06 4.23 -12.29
C GLU A 10 -24.70 4.80 -11.88
N ILE A 11 -23.63 3.97 -11.88
CA ILE A 11 -22.26 4.43 -11.57
C ILE A 11 -21.81 5.49 -12.59
N LEU A 12 -22.16 5.32 -13.87
CA LEU A 12 -21.84 6.29 -14.92
C LEU A 12 -22.61 7.62 -14.81
N LYS A 13 -23.63 7.73 -13.96
CA LYS A 13 -24.27 9.03 -13.68
C LYS A 13 -23.47 9.90 -12.70
N TYR A 14 -22.39 9.36 -12.13
CA TYR A 14 -21.52 10.08 -11.21
C TYR A 14 -20.96 11.37 -11.85
N GLN A 15 -20.95 12.46 -11.08
CA GLN A 15 -20.46 13.78 -11.51
C GLN A 15 -19.45 14.37 -10.54
N ASN A 16 -19.72 14.27 -9.23
CA ASN A 16 -18.87 14.81 -8.18
C ASN A 16 -19.15 14.12 -6.82
N GLY A 17 -18.33 14.45 -5.83
CA GLY A 17 -18.45 13.97 -4.45
C GLY A 17 -17.86 12.58 -4.23
N LYS A 18 -18.17 11.97 -3.09
CA LYS A 18 -17.65 10.64 -2.72
C LYS A 18 -18.68 9.56 -3.07
N MET A 19 -18.23 8.46 -3.66
CA MET A 19 -19.08 7.33 -4.05
C MET A 19 -18.39 6.00 -3.72
N GLY A 20 -19.05 5.17 -2.92
CA GLY A 20 -18.66 3.78 -2.68
C GLY A 20 -19.47 2.83 -3.57
N VAL A 21 -18.80 1.86 -4.19
CA VAL A 21 -19.42 0.85 -5.05
C VAL A 21 -19.04 -0.54 -4.56
N ALA A 22 -20.03 -1.25 -4.02
CA ALA A 22 -19.89 -2.67 -3.70
C ALA A 22 -20.06 -3.51 -4.98
N ALA A 23 -19.08 -4.34 -5.31
CA ALA A 23 -19.08 -5.12 -6.54
C ALA A 23 -18.45 -6.50 -6.37
N VAL A 24 -19.19 -7.53 -6.80
CA VAL A 24 -18.82 -8.95 -6.76
C VAL A 24 -17.81 -9.32 -7.87
N PRO A 25 -17.11 -10.48 -7.83
CA PRO A 25 -16.18 -10.83 -8.90
C PRO A 25 -16.94 -11.04 -10.21
N GLY A 26 -16.32 -10.66 -11.34
CA GLY A 26 -16.94 -10.74 -12.66
C GLY A 26 -18.06 -9.72 -12.93
N SER A 27 -18.32 -8.78 -12.02
CA SER A 27 -19.31 -7.70 -12.20
C SER A 27 -18.90 -6.65 -13.25
N GLY A 28 -17.63 -6.66 -13.69
CA GLY A 28 -17.09 -5.69 -14.64
C GLY A 28 -16.65 -4.38 -13.99
N LYS A 29 -16.14 -4.42 -12.75
CA LYS A 29 -15.56 -3.27 -12.00
C LYS A 29 -14.62 -2.45 -12.88
N THR A 30 -13.55 -3.08 -13.37
CA THR A 30 -12.52 -2.46 -14.21
C THR A 30 -13.11 -1.80 -15.45
N ALA A 31 -14.05 -2.46 -16.14
CA ALA A 31 -14.69 -1.89 -17.33
C ALA A 31 -15.56 -0.66 -16.99
N THR A 32 -16.23 -0.70 -15.84
CA THR A 32 -17.10 0.39 -15.37
C THR A 32 -16.28 1.61 -14.95
N LEU A 33 -15.21 1.40 -14.17
CA LEU A 33 -14.29 2.47 -13.78
C LEU A 33 -13.55 3.07 -14.98
N SER A 34 -13.12 2.23 -15.93
CA SER A 34 -12.49 2.70 -17.17
C SER A 34 -13.46 3.57 -18.00
N ALA A 35 -14.73 3.14 -18.10
CA ALA A 35 -15.75 3.90 -18.80
C ALA A 35 -16.08 5.21 -18.08
N LEU A 36 -16.11 5.21 -16.74
CA LEU A 36 -16.31 6.41 -15.93
C LEU A 36 -15.18 7.42 -16.12
N ALA A 37 -13.91 6.97 -16.07
CA ALA A 37 -12.76 7.83 -16.33
C ALA A 37 -12.86 8.47 -17.72
N ALA A 38 -13.10 7.66 -18.76
CA ALA A 38 -13.25 8.18 -20.12
C ALA A 38 -14.43 9.16 -20.26
N GLN A 39 -15.54 8.90 -19.58
CA GLN A 39 -16.70 9.80 -19.58
C GLN A 39 -16.36 11.16 -18.94
N LEU A 40 -15.71 11.17 -17.79
CA LEU A 40 -15.31 12.40 -17.09
C LEU A 40 -14.35 13.24 -17.96
N ILE A 41 -13.40 12.60 -18.65
CA ILE A 41 -12.49 13.27 -19.60
C ILE A 41 -13.28 13.86 -20.77
N THR A 42 -14.15 13.06 -21.40
CA THR A 42 -14.88 13.47 -22.62
C THR A 42 -15.95 14.54 -22.36
N GLN A 43 -16.47 14.63 -21.14
CA GLN A 43 -17.42 15.67 -20.74
C GLN A 43 -16.74 17.01 -20.42
N GLY A 44 -15.41 17.09 -20.39
CA GLY A 44 -14.68 18.31 -20.05
C GLY A 44 -14.82 18.68 -18.57
N THR A 45 -14.94 17.68 -17.69
CA THR A 45 -15.05 17.90 -16.23
C THR A 45 -13.74 18.30 -15.56
N ILE A 46 -12.62 18.19 -16.28
CA ILE A 46 -11.27 18.53 -15.84
C ILE A 46 -10.65 19.56 -16.79
N TYR A 47 -9.71 20.35 -16.30
CA TYR A 47 -8.90 21.25 -17.12
C TYR A 47 -7.80 20.50 -17.89
N ASP A 48 -7.24 21.14 -18.93
CA ASP A 48 -6.25 20.53 -19.83
C ASP A 48 -4.94 20.11 -19.13
N ASP A 49 -4.63 20.71 -17.98
CA ASP A 49 -3.45 20.41 -17.15
C ASP A 49 -3.75 19.46 -15.97
N GLN A 50 -4.95 18.88 -15.95
CA GLN A 50 -5.41 17.94 -14.93
C GLN A 50 -5.51 16.51 -15.47
N GLU A 51 -5.51 15.55 -14.56
CA GLU A 51 -5.62 14.12 -14.84
C GLU A 51 -6.61 13.48 -13.88
N ILE A 52 -7.40 12.52 -14.35
CA ILE A 52 -8.09 11.58 -13.46
C ILE A 52 -7.08 10.57 -12.96
N LEU A 53 -6.92 10.43 -11.64
CA LEU A 53 -6.04 9.44 -11.06
C LEU A 53 -6.80 8.13 -10.82
N ILE A 54 -6.32 7.05 -11.40
CA ILE A 54 -6.80 5.68 -11.16
C ILE A 54 -5.74 4.93 -10.38
N VAL A 55 -6.13 4.39 -9.22
CA VAL A 55 -5.26 3.58 -8.36
C VAL A 55 -5.78 2.15 -8.25
N THR A 56 -4.84 1.20 -8.24
CA THR A 56 -5.09 -0.24 -8.10
C THR A 56 -3.97 -0.89 -7.27
N LEU A 57 -4.06 -2.20 -6.98
CA LEU A 57 -3.03 -2.91 -6.22
C LEU A 57 -1.93 -3.52 -7.11
N VAL A 58 -2.29 -4.03 -8.29
CA VAL A 58 -1.38 -4.86 -9.10
C VAL A 58 -1.04 -4.22 -10.44
N ASN A 59 0.18 -4.44 -10.91
CA ASN A 59 0.66 -3.88 -12.18
C ASN A 59 -0.16 -4.36 -13.39
N SER A 60 -0.63 -5.60 -13.39
CA SER A 60 -1.48 -6.13 -14.46
C SER A 60 -2.81 -5.37 -14.60
N ALA A 61 -3.34 -4.82 -13.50
CA ALA A 61 -4.52 -3.97 -13.53
C ALA A 61 -4.21 -2.59 -14.10
N VAL A 62 -3.01 -2.05 -13.85
CA VAL A 62 -2.56 -0.78 -14.46
C VAL A 62 -2.60 -0.85 -15.98
N ASP A 63 -2.04 -1.92 -16.55
CA ASP A 63 -2.03 -2.13 -18.01
C ASP A 63 -3.45 -2.31 -18.56
N ASN A 64 -4.31 -3.00 -17.81
CA ASN A 64 -5.70 -3.23 -18.20
C ASN A 64 -6.51 -1.94 -18.25
N PHE A 65 -6.42 -1.12 -17.20
CA PHE A 65 -7.06 0.19 -17.12
C PHE A 65 -6.55 1.11 -18.23
N SER A 66 -5.23 1.22 -18.39
CA SER A 66 -4.63 2.08 -19.41
C SER A 66 -5.11 1.72 -20.82
N THR A 67 -5.07 0.43 -21.17
CA THR A 67 -5.55 -0.07 -22.47
C THR A 67 -7.04 0.24 -22.71
N ARG A 68 -7.88 0.04 -21.68
CA ARG A 68 -9.33 0.24 -21.80
C ARG A 68 -9.70 1.71 -21.90
N ILE A 69 -9.13 2.55 -21.04
CA ILE A 69 -9.38 4.00 -21.04
C ILE A 69 -8.93 4.58 -22.38
N ALA A 70 -7.72 4.24 -22.86
CA ALA A 70 -7.24 4.66 -24.18
C ALA A 70 -8.21 4.28 -25.31
N SER A 71 -8.78 3.07 -25.28
CA SER A 71 -9.76 2.65 -26.27
C SER A 71 -11.04 3.50 -26.24
N PHE A 72 -11.56 3.82 -25.05
CA PHE A 72 -12.77 4.64 -24.91
C PHE A 72 -12.53 6.10 -25.30
N VAL A 73 -11.39 6.67 -24.92
CA VAL A 73 -10.98 8.03 -25.26
C VAL A 73 -10.79 8.18 -26.79
N ARG A 74 -10.18 7.18 -27.44
CA ARG A 74 -10.07 7.13 -28.90
C ARG A 74 -11.43 7.03 -29.59
N GLU A 75 -12.34 6.18 -29.09
CA GLU A 75 -13.71 6.09 -29.62
C GLU A 75 -14.46 7.44 -29.56
N ALA A 76 -14.11 8.29 -28.58
CA ALA A 76 -14.66 9.64 -28.43
C ALA A 76 -13.92 10.71 -29.25
N GLY A 77 -12.89 10.34 -30.03
CA GLY A 77 -12.12 11.26 -30.88
C GLY A 77 -11.06 12.10 -30.16
N LEU A 78 -10.70 11.74 -28.94
CA LEU A 78 -9.63 12.40 -28.17
C LEU A 78 -8.29 11.68 -28.33
N LEU A 79 -7.20 12.40 -28.02
CA LEU A 79 -5.85 11.83 -28.03
C LEU A 79 -5.68 10.81 -26.91
N GLU A 80 -5.06 9.67 -27.22
CA GLU A 80 -4.74 8.64 -26.25
C GLU A 80 -3.75 9.18 -25.19
N ASN A 81 -3.82 8.63 -23.97
CA ASN A 81 -2.91 8.93 -22.85
C ASN A 81 -2.95 10.38 -22.34
N MET A 82 -4.02 11.13 -22.62
CA MET A 82 -4.26 12.46 -22.08
C MET A 82 -5.41 12.44 -21.06
N GLY A 83 -5.30 13.25 -20.02
CA GLY A 83 -6.37 13.47 -19.03
C GLY A 83 -6.55 12.35 -18.00
N TYR A 84 -5.65 11.36 -17.94
CA TYR A 84 -5.68 10.33 -16.90
C TYR A 84 -4.30 9.80 -16.55
N ARG A 85 -4.17 9.27 -15.34
CA ARG A 85 -2.99 8.57 -14.82
C ARG A 85 -3.42 7.28 -14.13
N VAL A 86 -2.78 6.17 -14.47
CA VAL A 86 -3.01 4.88 -13.81
C VAL A 86 -1.74 4.47 -13.06
N ARG A 87 -1.89 4.14 -11.77
CA ARG A 87 -0.79 3.68 -10.90
C ARG A 87 -1.24 2.57 -9.97
N THR A 88 -0.30 1.74 -9.53
CA THR A 88 -0.53 0.99 -8.30
C THR A 88 -0.43 1.94 -7.09
N LEU A 89 -0.97 1.57 -5.94
CA LEU A 89 -0.81 2.36 -4.71
C LEU A 89 0.67 2.54 -4.33
N HIS A 90 1.50 1.52 -4.51
CA HIS A 90 2.96 1.62 -4.35
C HIS A 90 3.61 2.53 -5.40
N GLY A 91 3.16 2.45 -6.66
CA GLY A 91 3.63 3.35 -7.72
C GLY A 91 3.27 4.81 -7.47
N LEU A 92 2.08 5.07 -6.91
CA LEU A 92 1.69 6.42 -6.50
C LEU A 92 2.56 6.93 -5.34
N ALA A 93 2.79 6.11 -4.31
CA ALA A 93 3.68 6.47 -3.21
C ALA A 93 5.10 6.76 -3.69
N HIS A 94 5.59 5.96 -4.64
CA HIS A 94 6.87 6.17 -5.30
C HIS A 94 6.95 7.50 -6.05
N ASP A 95 5.94 7.81 -6.88
CA ASP A 95 5.85 9.08 -7.61
C ASP A 95 5.89 10.28 -6.64
N ILE A 96 5.11 10.22 -5.54
CA ILE A 96 5.05 11.26 -4.51
C ILE A 96 6.42 11.48 -3.85
N VAL A 97 7.07 10.39 -3.40
CA VAL A 97 8.38 10.48 -2.75
C VAL A 97 9.45 10.98 -3.71
N ARG A 98 9.41 10.60 -4.99
CA ARG A 98 10.35 11.09 -5.99
C ARG A 98 10.17 12.55 -6.36
N GLU A 99 8.96 13.09 -6.29
CA GLU A 99 8.74 14.52 -6.49
C GLU A 99 9.31 15.36 -5.34
N ARG A 100 9.37 14.81 -4.11
CA ARG A 100 9.87 15.49 -2.89
C ARG A 100 10.72 14.58 -1.99
N PRO A 101 11.89 14.13 -2.45
CA PRO A 101 12.77 13.24 -1.68
C PRO A 101 13.34 13.94 -0.44
N ASP A 102 13.51 15.27 -0.50
CA ASP A 102 13.94 16.14 0.59
C ASP A 102 13.01 16.01 1.81
N LEU A 103 11.69 16.06 1.58
CA LEU A 103 10.69 15.92 2.64
C LEU A 103 10.58 14.49 3.17
N ALA A 104 10.97 13.50 2.36
CA ALA A 104 11.06 12.12 2.79
C ALA A 104 12.32 11.83 3.62
N GLY A 105 13.26 12.77 3.71
CA GLY A 105 14.57 12.54 4.34
C GLY A 105 15.45 11.58 3.56
N LEU A 106 15.23 11.49 2.24
CA LEU A 106 15.97 10.63 1.33
C LEU A 106 16.92 11.45 0.44
N SER A 107 17.99 10.82 -0.02
CA SER A 107 18.80 11.39 -1.10
C SER A 107 18.01 11.31 -2.42
N GLU A 108 18.37 12.14 -3.40
CA GLU A 108 17.76 12.07 -4.75
C GLU A 108 18.00 10.72 -5.45
N GLN A 109 18.98 9.94 -4.99
CA GLN A 109 19.45 8.69 -5.60
C GLN A 109 19.15 7.46 -4.74
N PHE A 110 18.13 7.53 -3.88
CA PHE A 110 17.75 6.38 -3.07
C PHE A 110 17.37 5.17 -3.94
N SER A 111 17.69 3.97 -3.47
CA SER A 111 17.27 2.73 -4.11
C SER A 111 16.06 2.12 -3.39
N ILE A 112 15.29 1.33 -4.13
CA ILE A 112 14.11 0.64 -3.61
C ILE A 112 14.43 -0.84 -3.64
N LEU A 113 14.35 -1.48 -2.48
CA LEU A 113 14.49 -2.94 -2.40
C LEU A 113 13.18 -3.59 -2.81
N ASP A 114 13.31 -4.66 -3.58
CA ASP A 114 12.17 -5.52 -3.86
C ASP A 114 11.81 -6.40 -2.64
N GLU A 115 10.71 -7.13 -2.75
CA GLU A 115 10.22 -8.01 -1.68
C GLU A 115 11.19 -9.16 -1.36
N ASN A 116 11.94 -9.65 -2.35
CA ASN A 116 12.90 -10.73 -2.15
C ASN A 116 14.14 -10.24 -1.38
N GLU A 117 14.67 -9.08 -1.76
CA GLU A 117 15.79 -8.45 -1.06
C GLU A 117 15.40 -8.07 0.38
N SER A 118 14.20 -7.51 0.55
CA SER A 118 13.65 -7.20 1.87
C SER A 118 13.52 -8.45 2.74
N SER A 119 12.94 -9.53 2.20
CA SER A 119 12.79 -10.80 2.90
C SER A 119 14.13 -11.40 3.32
N ARG A 120 15.13 -11.38 2.43
CA ARG A 120 16.50 -11.85 2.74
C ARG A 120 17.17 -11.04 3.85
N MET A 121 16.93 -9.73 3.89
CA MET A 121 17.47 -8.88 4.95
C MET A 121 16.82 -9.16 6.30
N ILE A 122 15.50 -9.37 6.32
CA ILE A 122 14.77 -9.76 7.53
C ILE A 122 15.22 -11.14 8.02
N GLU A 123 15.34 -12.13 7.12
CA GLU A 123 15.86 -13.46 7.42
C GLU A 123 17.27 -13.38 8.02
N ALA A 124 18.16 -12.58 7.42
CA ALA A 124 19.52 -12.41 7.94
C ALA A 124 19.56 -11.77 9.33
N ALA A 125 18.71 -10.76 9.58
CA ALA A 125 18.60 -10.11 10.89
C ALA A 125 18.00 -11.04 11.95
N ALA A 126 16.95 -11.79 11.61
CA ALA A 126 16.34 -12.79 12.48
C ALA A 126 17.32 -13.93 12.83
N ALA A 127 18.03 -14.46 11.82
CA ALA A 127 19.04 -15.49 12.03
C ALA A 127 20.22 -14.99 12.89
N ALA A 128 20.62 -13.72 12.75
CA ALA A 128 21.63 -13.12 13.62
C ALA A 128 21.14 -13.06 15.07
N TYR A 129 19.91 -12.60 15.31
CA TYR A 129 19.31 -12.56 16.63
C TYR A 129 19.24 -13.95 17.28
N LEU A 130 18.75 -14.97 16.54
CA LEU A 130 18.64 -16.34 17.06
C LEU A 130 19.99 -16.96 17.45
N ARG A 131 21.10 -16.57 16.78
CA ARG A 131 22.45 -17.02 17.18
C ARG A 131 22.93 -16.36 18.47
N GLU A 132 22.55 -15.13 18.71
CA GLU A 132 22.89 -14.38 19.94
C GLU A 132 22.00 -14.79 21.11
N HIS A 133 20.79 -15.29 20.82
CA HIS A 133 19.75 -15.65 21.77
C HIS A 133 19.23 -17.10 21.58
N PRO A 134 20.10 -18.13 21.69
CA PRO A 134 19.68 -19.52 21.53
C PRO A 134 18.61 -19.96 22.55
N GLU A 135 18.59 -19.33 23.73
CA GLU A 135 17.61 -19.57 24.81
C GLU A 135 16.16 -19.29 24.40
N LEU A 136 15.93 -18.51 23.34
CA LEU A 136 14.59 -18.22 22.86
C LEU A 136 13.88 -19.51 22.43
N ALA A 137 14.59 -20.42 21.78
CA ALA A 137 14.01 -21.68 21.32
C ALA A 137 13.54 -22.56 22.48
N GLU A 138 14.24 -22.53 23.62
CA GLU A 138 13.91 -23.32 24.82
C GLU A 138 12.52 -22.97 25.39
N GLN A 139 11.99 -21.79 25.08
CA GLN A 139 10.69 -21.33 25.55
C GLN A 139 9.51 -21.76 24.67
N TYR A 140 9.76 -22.03 23.39
CA TYR A 140 8.71 -22.25 22.38
C TYR A 140 8.80 -23.59 21.67
N ILE A 141 9.87 -24.35 21.89
CA ILE A 141 10.09 -25.67 21.32
C ILE A 141 9.98 -26.71 22.44
N ASP A 142 9.39 -27.87 22.11
CA ASP A 142 9.30 -28.99 23.04
C ASP A 142 10.72 -29.37 23.52
N PRO A 143 11.00 -29.42 24.84
CA PRO A 143 12.32 -29.74 25.38
C PRO A 143 12.87 -31.11 24.96
N SER A 144 12.01 -32.02 24.47
CA SER A 144 12.44 -33.32 23.92
C SER A 144 13.05 -33.21 22.52
N ILE A 145 12.91 -32.08 21.84
CA ILE A 145 13.41 -31.83 20.49
C ILE A 145 14.78 -31.16 20.56
N ASP A 146 15.78 -31.81 19.98
CA ASP A 146 17.11 -31.22 19.80
C ASP A 146 17.24 -30.64 18.38
N LEU A 147 17.16 -29.32 18.27
CA LEU A 147 17.29 -28.61 16.99
C LEU A 147 18.63 -28.87 16.29
N HIS A 148 19.69 -29.20 17.02
CA HIS A 148 20.99 -29.49 16.42
C HIS A 148 20.97 -30.81 15.65
N ASN A 149 20.19 -31.77 16.12
CA ASN A 149 20.07 -33.10 15.54
C ASN A 149 18.83 -33.26 14.64
N GLU A 150 17.96 -32.24 14.57
CA GLU A 150 16.76 -32.23 13.72
C GLU A 150 16.76 -31.07 12.70
N PRO A 151 17.44 -31.22 11.54
CA PRO A 151 17.59 -30.16 10.55
C PRO A 151 16.26 -29.61 10.01
N LYS A 152 15.23 -30.47 9.89
CA LYS A 152 13.90 -30.06 9.42
C LYS A 152 13.21 -29.14 10.44
N THR A 153 13.25 -29.52 11.72
CA THR A 153 12.65 -28.74 12.79
C THR A 153 13.37 -27.40 12.96
N HIS A 154 14.71 -27.40 12.91
CA HIS A 154 15.51 -26.18 12.93
C HIS A 154 15.18 -25.25 11.75
N LYS A 155 15.01 -25.79 10.54
CA LYS A 155 14.59 -25.01 9.37
C LYS A 155 13.21 -24.39 9.59
N ASN A 156 12.22 -25.18 10.00
CA ASN A 156 10.85 -24.71 10.23
C ASN A 156 10.78 -23.63 11.33
N TRP A 157 11.60 -23.77 12.38
CA TRP A 157 11.75 -22.76 13.43
C TRP A 157 12.22 -21.43 12.86
N ASN A 158 13.31 -21.44 12.09
CA ASN A 158 13.86 -20.22 11.48
C ASN A 158 12.88 -19.57 10.49
N GLU A 159 12.18 -20.37 9.69
CA GLU A 159 11.13 -19.89 8.78
C GLU A 159 9.96 -19.25 9.55
N SER A 160 9.55 -19.86 10.67
CA SER A 160 8.48 -19.34 11.52
C SER A 160 8.86 -18.01 12.16
N ILE A 161 10.07 -17.92 12.71
CA ILE A 161 10.60 -16.69 13.31
C ILE A 161 10.74 -15.58 12.28
N THR A 162 11.25 -15.91 11.08
CA THR A 162 11.36 -14.95 9.97
C THR A 162 9.98 -14.43 9.56
N SER A 163 8.98 -15.31 9.46
CA SER A 163 7.60 -14.94 9.15
C SER A 163 6.98 -14.04 10.23
N ILE A 164 7.18 -14.36 11.51
CA ILE A 164 6.74 -13.51 12.64
C ILE A 164 7.37 -12.11 12.53
N CYS A 165 8.68 -12.03 12.32
CA CYS A 165 9.38 -10.75 12.19
C CYS A 165 8.89 -9.96 10.97
N ALA A 166 8.72 -10.61 9.81
CA ALA A 166 8.24 -9.95 8.60
C ALA A 166 6.82 -9.37 8.78
N ASN A 167 5.91 -10.14 9.37
CA ASN A 167 4.54 -9.69 9.66
C ASN A 167 4.54 -8.55 10.68
N PHE A 168 5.35 -8.65 11.74
CA PHE A 168 5.50 -7.59 12.74
C PHE A 168 6.00 -6.28 12.13
N ILE A 169 7.07 -6.35 11.30
CA ILE A 169 7.65 -5.19 10.62
C ILE A 169 6.61 -4.55 9.69
N SER A 170 5.91 -5.36 8.90
CA SER A 170 4.87 -4.87 7.99
C SER A 170 3.78 -4.13 8.76
N GLN A 171 3.26 -4.73 9.84
CA GLN A 171 2.22 -4.12 10.67
C GLN A 171 2.71 -2.86 11.39
N ALA A 172 3.95 -2.85 11.89
CA ALA A 172 4.54 -1.66 12.51
C ALA A 172 4.64 -0.50 11.50
N LYS A 173 5.08 -0.78 10.26
CA LYS A 173 5.16 0.22 9.18
C LYS A 173 3.78 0.72 8.75
N ASP A 174 2.78 -0.15 8.66
CA ASP A 174 1.38 0.23 8.40
C ASP A 174 0.79 1.12 9.50
N LEU A 175 1.14 0.86 10.76
CA LEU A 175 0.77 1.72 11.89
C LEU A 175 1.63 2.98 11.97
N GLN A 176 2.62 3.12 11.09
CA GLN A 176 3.59 4.21 11.00
C GLN A 176 4.50 4.33 12.22
N ILE A 177 4.72 3.24 12.96
CA ILE A 177 5.48 3.22 14.21
C ILE A 177 6.94 2.84 13.92
N GLU A 178 7.88 3.63 14.44
CA GLU A 178 9.32 3.35 14.34
C GLU A 178 9.82 2.45 15.48
N PRO A 179 10.95 1.74 15.31
CA PRO A 179 11.51 0.87 16.36
C PRO A 179 11.74 1.59 17.70
N ALA A 180 12.16 2.86 17.67
CA ALA A 180 12.40 3.65 18.88
C ALA A 180 11.11 3.93 19.66
N GLU A 181 10.00 4.20 18.95
CA GLU A 181 8.69 4.43 19.56
C GLU A 181 8.11 3.12 20.13
N LEU A 182 8.35 1.98 19.47
CA LEU A 182 7.97 0.67 20.02
C LEU A 182 8.68 0.40 21.34
N ARG A 183 9.97 0.67 21.45
CA ARG A 183 10.72 0.53 22.71
C ARG A 183 10.16 1.40 23.82
N GLU A 184 9.90 2.67 23.53
CA GLU A 184 9.29 3.59 24.51
C GLU A 184 7.94 3.06 25.00
N LYS A 185 7.10 2.53 24.10
CA LYS A 185 5.81 1.93 24.47
C LYS A 185 5.98 0.66 25.30
N ILE A 186 6.91 -0.21 24.97
CA ILE A 186 7.21 -1.44 25.72
C ILE A 186 7.61 -1.09 27.15
N GLU A 187 8.56 -0.17 27.32
CA GLU A 187 9.03 0.30 28.62
C GLU A 187 7.89 0.93 29.43
N LYS A 188 7.13 1.85 28.81
CA LYS A 188 6.02 2.55 29.45
C LYS A 188 4.93 1.60 29.94
N HIS A 189 4.61 0.57 29.16
CA HIS A 189 3.57 -0.40 29.46
C HIS A 189 4.07 -1.63 30.24
N HIS A 190 5.37 -1.68 30.57
CA HIS A 190 6.01 -2.79 31.26
C HIS A 190 5.73 -4.14 30.56
N LEU A 191 5.72 -4.12 29.23
CA LEU A 191 5.55 -5.33 28.43
C LEU A 191 6.86 -6.11 28.47
N SER A 192 6.78 -7.42 28.72
CA SER A 192 7.94 -8.31 28.76
C SER A 192 7.58 -9.59 28.03
N ASP A 193 7.82 -9.59 26.73
CA ASP A 193 7.60 -10.75 25.86
C ASP A 193 8.84 -10.97 24.97
N PRO A 194 9.51 -12.13 25.05
CA PRO A 194 10.73 -12.39 24.29
C PRO A 194 10.56 -12.33 22.76
N LEU A 195 9.40 -12.70 22.22
CA LEU A 195 9.12 -12.59 20.79
C LEU A 195 8.91 -11.14 20.38
N LEU A 196 8.28 -10.33 21.23
CA LEU A 196 8.14 -8.89 21.00
C LEU A 196 9.50 -8.19 21.00
N GLU A 197 10.35 -8.47 21.98
CA GLU A 197 11.71 -7.91 22.06
C GLU A 197 12.54 -8.29 20.84
N MET A 198 12.49 -9.57 20.45
CA MET A 198 13.12 -10.05 19.21
C MET A 198 12.60 -9.28 18.01
N ALA A 199 11.29 -9.20 17.82
CA ALA A 199 10.70 -8.59 16.63
C ALA A 199 11.06 -7.10 16.54
N VAL A 200 11.10 -6.37 17.66
CA VAL A 200 11.55 -4.97 17.72
C VAL A 200 13.04 -4.85 17.40
N GLN A 201 13.88 -5.74 17.93
CA GLN A 201 15.32 -5.73 17.65
C GLN A 201 15.59 -6.05 16.17
N VAL A 202 14.93 -7.06 15.60
CA VAL A 202 15.03 -7.41 14.18
C VAL A 202 14.54 -6.27 13.30
N TYR A 203 13.42 -5.61 13.66
CA TYR A 203 12.94 -4.43 12.95
C TYR A 203 13.96 -3.28 12.98
N PHE A 204 14.56 -3.01 14.14
CA PHE A 204 15.61 -2.00 14.28
C PHE A 204 16.81 -2.29 13.38
N GLU A 205 17.30 -3.54 13.39
CA GLU A 205 18.43 -3.97 12.58
C GLU A 205 18.13 -3.92 11.08
N TYR A 206 16.92 -4.34 10.68
CA TYR A 206 16.44 -4.24 9.32
C TYR A 206 16.42 -2.79 8.82
N GLN A 207 15.76 -1.87 9.56
CA GLN A 207 15.73 -0.45 9.19
C GLN A 207 17.11 0.19 9.20
N ARG A 208 18.01 -0.22 10.10
CA ARG A 208 19.41 0.23 10.11
C ARG A 208 20.13 -0.21 8.84
N GLY A 209 19.94 -1.46 8.42
CA GLY A 209 20.48 -2.00 7.17
C GLY A 209 19.99 -1.24 5.95
N LEU A 210 18.70 -0.92 5.86
CA LEU A 210 18.14 -0.11 4.78
C LEU A 210 18.79 1.27 4.70
N ARG A 211 18.86 1.99 5.85
CA ARG A 211 19.48 3.31 5.93
C ARG A 211 20.96 3.29 5.52
N TYR A 212 21.71 2.28 5.96
CA TYR A 212 23.13 2.15 5.60
C TYR A 212 23.34 2.01 4.08
N ARG A 213 22.41 1.35 3.38
CA ARG A 213 22.44 1.20 1.92
C ARG A 213 21.88 2.41 1.17
N GLY A 214 21.35 3.41 1.88
CA GLY A 214 20.61 4.52 1.26
C GLY A 214 19.33 4.05 0.56
N SER A 215 18.70 3.00 1.09
CA SER A 215 17.57 2.33 0.47
C SER A 215 16.31 2.39 1.32
N VAL A 216 15.18 2.13 0.68
CA VAL A 216 13.86 1.95 1.30
C VAL A 216 13.18 0.72 0.70
N ASP A 217 12.23 0.12 1.42
CA ASP A 217 11.33 -0.87 0.85
C ASP A 217 9.98 -0.26 0.46
N PHE A 218 9.07 -1.07 -0.07
CA PHE A 218 7.75 -0.61 -0.50
C PHE A 218 6.89 -0.07 0.66
N SER A 219 6.94 -0.68 1.84
CA SER A 219 6.21 -0.20 3.02
C SER A 219 6.76 1.15 3.51
N ASP A 220 8.08 1.36 3.45
CA ASP A 220 8.69 2.65 3.73
C ASP A 220 8.26 3.71 2.72
N LEU A 221 8.20 3.39 1.41
CA LEU A 221 7.71 4.34 0.39
C LEU A 221 6.30 4.84 0.71
N VAL A 222 5.38 3.94 1.06
CA VAL A 222 4.00 4.29 1.41
C VAL A 222 3.99 5.21 2.64
N ARG A 223 4.71 4.84 3.70
CA ARG A 223 4.77 5.65 4.91
C ARG A 223 5.41 7.02 4.68
N LEU A 224 6.46 7.09 3.89
CA LEU A 224 7.14 8.33 3.54
C LEU A 224 6.26 9.22 2.65
N ALA A 225 5.54 8.65 1.68
CA ALA A 225 4.58 9.41 0.88
C ALA A 225 3.51 10.07 1.77
N HIS A 226 2.95 9.33 2.74
CA HIS A 226 2.02 9.90 3.72
C HIS A 226 2.66 11.05 4.52
N ARG A 227 3.90 10.88 4.98
CA ARG A 227 4.65 11.93 5.70
C ARG A 227 4.85 13.18 4.83
N VAL A 228 5.30 13.01 3.59
CA VAL A 228 5.50 14.09 2.62
C VAL A 228 4.22 14.91 2.46
N LEU A 229 3.10 14.25 2.14
CA LEU A 229 1.81 14.91 1.97
C LEU A 229 1.30 15.60 3.23
N SER A 230 1.58 15.02 4.41
CA SER A 230 1.18 15.61 5.69
C SER A 230 2.03 16.80 6.10
N SER A 231 3.26 16.88 5.59
CA SER A 231 4.25 17.90 5.97
C SER A 231 4.24 19.15 5.09
N ASP A 232 3.80 19.04 3.83
CA ASP A 232 3.83 20.14 2.87
C ASP A 232 2.48 20.33 2.21
N ARG A 233 1.77 21.35 2.70
CA ARG A 233 0.43 21.72 2.21
C ARG A 233 0.46 22.21 0.77
N GLU A 234 1.46 22.97 0.35
CA GLU A 234 1.51 23.53 -1.00
C GLU A 234 1.67 22.41 -2.04
N PHE A 235 2.56 21.45 -1.74
CA PHE A 235 2.72 20.26 -2.56
C PHE A 235 1.43 19.43 -2.62
N LEU A 236 0.77 19.21 -1.48
CA LEU A 236 -0.51 18.52 -1.44
C LEU A 236 -1.57 19.21 -2.30
N GLU A 237 -1.75 20.53 -2.17
CA GLU A 237 -2.72 21.28 -2.98
C GLU A 237 -2.39 21.24 -4.48
N ARG A 238 -1.11 21.22 -4.85
CA ARG A 238 -0.70 21.02 -6.25
C ARG A 238 -1.13 19.65 -6.78
N LEU A 239 -1.01 18.60 -5.97
CA LEU A 239 -1.46 17.26 -6.35
C LEU A 239 -2.99 17.16 -6.39
N ARG A 240 -3.70 17.81 -5.45
CA ARG A 240 -5.17 17.92 -5.47
C ARG A 240 -5.67 18.61 -6.73
N TYR A 241 -5.00 19.70 -7.11
CA TYR A 241 -5.30 20.40 -8.36
C TYR A 241 -5.04 19.50 -9.57
N ARG A 242 -3.90 18.78 -9.60
CA ARG A 242 -3.58 17.86 -10.70
C ARG A 242 -4.58 16.71 -10.80
N TRP A 243 -5.06 16.19 -9.67
CA TRP A 243 -5.95 15.02 -9.59
C TRP A 243 -7.30 15.37 -8.96
N PRO A 244 -8.16 16.12 -9.67
CA PRO A 244 -9.48 16.52 -9.17
C PRO A 244 -10.43 15.33 -8.96
N TYR A 245 -10.16 14.19 -9.60
CA TYR A 245 -10.91 12.94 -9.47
C TYR A 245 -9.96 11.78 -9.18
N ILE A 246 -10.29 10.99 -8.16
CA ILE A 246 -9.56 9.76 -7.82
C ILE A 246 -10.52 8.57 -7.90
N LEU A 247 -10.14 7.55 -8.67
CA LEU A 247 -10.86 6.29 -8.82
C LEU A 247 -10.00 5.16 -8.25
N GLU A 248 -10.49 4.50 -7.21
CA GLU A 248 -9.81 3.38 -6.56
C GLU A 248 -10.49 2.06 -6.90
N ASP A 249 -9.70 1.12 -7.41
CA ASP A 249 -10.10 -0.27 -7.65
C ASP A 249 -9.58 -1.18 -6.54
N GLU A 250 -10.34 -2.23 -6.23
CA GLU A 250 -10.07 -3.19 -5.15
C GLU A 250 -9.81 -2.52 -3.78
N ALA A 251 -10.66 -1.53 -3.44
CA ALA A 251 -10.52 -0.71 -2.24
C ALA A 251 -10.59 -1.51 -0.91
N GLN A 252 -11.07 -2.75 -0.93
CA GLN A 252 -11.04 -3.65 0.24
C GLN A 252 -9.62 -4.11 0.61
N ASP A 253 -8.66 -4.05 -0.32
CA ASP A 253 -7.31 -4.58 -0.13
C ASP A 253 -6.29 -3.48 0.21
N SER A 254 -6.73 -2.22 0.28
CA SER A 254 -5.89 -1.06 0.63
C SER A 254 -5.52 -1.09 2.13
N SER A 255 -4.23 -0.90 2.43
CA SER A 255 -3.76 -0.70 3.81
C SER A 255 -4.24 0.63 4.40
N LEU A 256 -4.17 0.75 5.73
CA LEU A 256 -4.50 1.99 6.46
C LEU A 256 -3.76 3.22 5.94
N VAL A 257 -2.47 3.10 5.64
CA VAL A 257 -1.66 4.24 5.20
C VAL A 257 -1.99 4.63 3.76
N GLN A 258 -2.22 3.64 2.89
CA GLN A 258 -2.65 3.91 1.51
C GLN A 258 -3.99 4.65 1.49
N GLU A 259 -4.96 4.20 2.30
CA GLU A 259 -6.23 4.92 2.44
C GLU A 259 -6.04 6.34 2.96
N ARG A 260 -5.17 6.56 3.96
CA ARG A 260 -4.84 7.91 4.46
C ARG A 260 -4.23 8.80 3.38
N ILE A 261 -3.34 8.26 2.53
CA ILE A 261 -2.77 8.98 1.38
C ILE A 261 -3.89 9.42 0.43
N LEU A 262 -4.78 8.50 0.04
CA LEU A 262 -5.90 8.84 -0.84
C LEU A 262 -6.82 9.86 -0.19
N ARG A 263 -7.15 9.72 1.10
CA ARG A 263 -7.99 10.66 1.84
C ARG A 263 -7.36 12.06 1.91
N LEU A 264 -6.04 12.17 2.04
CA LEU A 264 -5.31 13.44 1.91
C LEU A 264 -5.43 14.01 0.49
N LEU A 265 -5.19 13.21 -0.55
CA LEU A 265 -5.25 13.64 -1.94
C LEU A 265 -6.67 14.00 -2.41
N VAL A 266 -7.71 13.38 -1.86
CA VAL A 266 -9.10 13.75 -2.14
C VAL A 266 -9.47 15.02 -1.36
N GLY A 267 -9.07 15.09 -0.10
CA GLY A 267 -9.53 16.14 0.80
C GLY A 267 -11.00 15.99 1.25
N PRO A 268 -11.53 17.00 1.96
CA PRO A 268 -12.87 16.92 2.55
C PRO A 268 -13.98 16.87 1.48
N ASP A 269 -13.89 17.73 0.46
CA ASP A 269 -14.94 17.95 -0.55
C ASP A 269 -14.56 17.42 -1.94
N GLY A 270 -13.51 16.59 -2.04
CA GLY A 270 -13.02 16.07 -3.31
C GLY A 270 -13.86 14.94 -3.90
N ASN A 271 -13.50 14.59 -5.13
CA ASN A 271 -14.19 13.56 -5.90
C ASN A 271 -13.47 12.23 -5.79
N TRP A 272 -14.11 11.26 -5.12
CA TRP A 272 -13.52 9.95 -4.88
C TRP A 272 -14.51 8.84 -5.13
N VAL A 273 -14.18 7.96 -6.08
CA VAL A 273 -14.94 6.74 -6.33
C VAL A 273 -14.13 5.55 -5.86
N ARG A 274 -14.70 4.76 -4.96
CA ARG A 274 -14.09 3.56 -4.43
C ARG A 274 -14.88 2.35 -4.86
N VAL A 275 -14.23 1.38 -5.48
CA VAL A 275 -14.87 0.14 -5.91
C VAL A 275 -14.18 -1.02 -5.22
N GLY A 276 -14.98 -1.89 -4.62
CA GLY A 276 -14.44 -3.06 -3.94
C GLY A 276 -15.46 -4.15 -3.71
N ASP A 277 -14.98 -5.32 -3.35
CA ASP A 277 -15.80 -6.47 -3.00
C ASP A 277 -15.81 -6.71 -1.50
N THR A 278 -16.96 -6.44 -0.87
CA THR A 278 -17.15 -6.65 0.56
C THR A 278 -17.05 -8.12 0.98
N ASN A 279 -17.23 -9.07 0.05
CA ASN A 279 -17.16 -10.50 0.33
C ASN A 279 -15.76 -11.10 0.09
N GLN A 280 -14.85 -10.34 -0.54
CA GLN A 280 -13.47 -10.75 -0.79
C GLN A 280 -12.45 -9.95 0.03
N ALA A 281 -12.88 -9.32 1.13
CA ALA A 281 -11.95 -8.86 2.16
C ALA A 281 -11.31 -10.09 2.84
N ILE A 282 -10.42 -10.77 2.15
CA ILE A 282 -9.76 -12.02 2.57
C ILE A 282 -8.60 -11.71 3.53
N TYR A 283 -8.21 -10.44 3.67
CA TYR A 283 -7.03 -10.05 4.43
C TYR A 283 -7.23 -9.67 5.89
N GLU A 284 -8.43 -9.87 6.47
CA GLU A 284 -8.69 -9.58 7.90
C GLU A 284 -7.83 -10.37 8.89
N THR A 285 -7.14 -11.44 8.43
CA THR A 285 -6.41 -12.33 9.36
C THR A 285 -4.90 -12.05 9.42
N PHE A 286 -4.31 -11.33 8.44
CA PHE A 286 -2.85 -11.07 8.41
C PHE A 286 -2.42 -9.72 7.79
N THR A 287 -3.34 -8.85 7.39
CA THR A 287 -3.01 -7.46 6.99
C THR A 287 -3.91 -6.46 7.69
N THR A 288 -3.57 -5.17 7.64
CA THR A 288 -4.40 -4.10 8.22
C THR A 288 -5.58 -3.66 7.35
N ALA A 289 -5.78 -4.26 6.16
CA ALA A 289 -6.89 -3.94 5.27
C ALA A 289 -8.23 -4.35 5.91
N SER A 290 -9.17 -3.40 6.06
CA SER A 290 -10.48 -3.63 6.67
C SER A 290 -11.62 -3.30 5.69
N PRO A 291 -12.63 -4.17 5.56
CA PRO A 291 -13.83 -3.88 4.76
C PRO A 291 -14.66 -2.71 5.31
N THR A 292 -14.39 -2.25 6.54
CA THR A 292 -15.02 -1.04 7.10
C THR A 292 -14.75 0.19 6.25
N PHE A 293 -13.57 0.28 5.61
CA PHE A 293 -13.20 1.44 4.79
C PHE A 293 -14.04 1.58 3.53
N LEU A 294 -14.68 0.53 3.02
CA LEU A 294 -15.64 0.67 1.91
C LEU A 294 -16.93 1.41 2.31
N ARG A 295 -17.22 1.52 3.62
CA ARG A 295 -18.46 2.12 4.14
C ARG A 295 -18.30 3.58 4.59
N ASP A 296 -17.07 4.04 4.85
CA ASP A 296 -16.74 5.35 5.44
C ASP A 296 -16.05 6.33 4.47
#